data_AF-A0A0D2BNJ5-F1
#
_entry.id   AF-A0A0D2BNJ5-F1
#
_cell.length_a   1.000
_cell.length_b   1.000
_cell.length_c   1.000
_cell.angle_alpha   90.00
_cell.angle_beta   90.00
_cell.angle_gamma   90.00
#
_symmetry.space_group_name_H-M   'P 1'
#
loop_
_entity.id
_entity.type
_entity.pdbx_description
1 polymer ?
#
loop_
_entity_poly.entity_id
_entity_poly.type
_entity_poly.pdbx_seq_one_letter_code
_entity_poly.pdbx_strand_id
1 'polypeptide(L)'
;MGLFNEEEPPNYASLRQQDFDWHDWIYRESRRRLACQVFCLDMAGCVFRSRAPALSPLSFKVLLPSYESAWQAKSKSECWHQLRATSQPLTVSYAFSRLWGAAADNFVGLEVSGYGMFTLIEGLHGCIFNMTREEMLFATWEDNTAPSTNLFQTTAATMVKQLQSSLTAETIDAIADGFIGTYGGKTFTRLNSALNAWRQCWQSRVFRDLQNDGNNFLCDPLPFWHLAKLLLMLRLARVAGAEEPMLALLKVRHGPMWDRSFAQDGVLSWLRRLWPSRGEDTAFETSEYAGSETNCVESLLTVLLRPT
;
A
#
# COMPACT_ATOMS: atom_id res chain seq x y z
N MET A 1 -17.89 -15.16 -17.52
CA MET A 1 -17.24 -15.34 -16.20
C MET A 1 -17.04 -13.97 -15.57
N GLY A 2 -17.38 -13.76 -14.31
CA GLY A 2 -17.28 -12.44 -13.65
C GLY A 2 -15.82 -12.05 -13.36
N LEU A 3 -15.53 -10.74 -13.27
CA LEU A 3 -14.19 -10.22 -13.00
C LEU A 3 -13.59 -10.74 -11.68
N PHE A 4 -14.44 -10.94 -10.66
CA PHE A 4 -14.05 -11.36 -9.31
C PHE A 4 -14.27 -12.86 -9.04
N ASN A 5 -14.63 -13.63 -10.07
CA ASN A 5 -14.86 -15.06 -9.88
C ASN A 5 -13.53 -15.78 -9.60
N GLU A 6 -13.51 -16.58 -8.53
CA GLU A 6 -12.38 -17.43 -8.20
C GLU A 6 -12.23 -18.55 -9.24
N GLU A 7 -11.01 -18.70 -9.74
CA GLU A 7 -10.58 -19.85 -10.52
C GLU A 7 -9.32 -20.37 -9.86
N GLU A 8 -9.38 -21.62 -9.39
CA GLU A 8 -8.20 -22.27 -8.84
C GLU A 8 -7.16 -22.44 -9.94
N PRO A 9 -5.95 -21.90 -9.77
CA PRO A 9 -4.91 -22.02 -10.77
C PRO A 9 -4.39 -23.46 -10.77
N PRO A 10 -3.95 -23.98 -11.92
CA PRO A 10 -3.28 -25.27 -11.94
C PRO A 10 -2.02 -25.22 -11.07
N ASN A 11 -1.68 -26.35 -10.45
CA ASN A 11 -0.43 -26.45 -9.71
C ASN A 11 0.75 -26.46 -10.70
N TYR A 12 1.34 -25.29 -10.94
CA TYR A 12 2.42 -25.12 -11.91
C TYR A 12 3.63 -26.00 -11.59
N ALA A 13 3.93 -26.26 -10.30
CA ALA A 13 5.06 -27.11 -9.90
C ALA A 13 5.01 -28.52 -10.52
N SER A 14 3.80 -29.09 -10.64
CA SER A 14 3.53 -30.40 -11.24
C SER A 14 3.09 -30.35 -12.71
N LEU A 15 2.72 -29.17 -13.24
CA LEU A 15 2.20 -29.03 -14.59
C LEU A 15 3.33 -29.24 -15.61
N ARG A 16 3.15 -30.16 -16.56
CA ARG A 16 4.10 -30.35 -17.66
C ARG A 16 3.95 -29.21 -18.67
N GLN A 17 5.07 -28.82 -19.29
CA GLN A 17 5.08 -27.72 -20.27
C GLN A 17 4.12 -27.95 -21.45
N GLN A 18 4.00 -29.18 -21.93
CA GLN A 18 3.09 -29.52 -23.03
C GLN A 18 1.62 -29.23 -22.67
N ASP A 19 1.23 -29.47 -21.41
CA ASP A 19 -0.12 -29.30 -20.90
C ASP A 19 -0.42 -27.85 -20.45
N PHE A 20 0.60 -26.97 -20.45
CA PHE A 20 0.43 -25.57 -20.08
C PHE A 20 -0.18 -24.75 -21.22
N ASP A 21 -1.43 -24.32 -21.07
CA ASP A 21 -2.06 -23.37 -21.98
C ASP A 21 -1.64 -21.94 -21.62
N TRP A 22 -0.71 -21.39 -22.41
CA TRP A 22 -0.16 -20.06 -22.16
C TRP A 22 -1.17 -18.94 -22.46
N HIS A 23 -2.05 -19.12 -23.45
CA HIS A 23 -3.01 -18.09 -23.81
C HIS A 23 -4.14 -18.00 -22.80
N ASP A 24 -4.64 -19.14 -22.34
CA ASP A 24 -5.57 -19.20 -21.21
C ASP A 24 -4.94 -18.61 -19.94
N TRP A 25 -3.66 -18.92 -19.66
CA TRP A 25 -2.94 -18.29 -18.54
C TRP A 25 -2.89 -16.75 -18.66
N ILE A 26 -2.52 -16.21 -19.83
CA ILE A 26 -2.49 -14.76 -20.08
C ILE A 26 -3.87 -14.16 -19.83
N TYR A 27 -4.94 -14.79 -20.32
CA TYR A 27 -6.30 -14.32 -20.14
C TYR A 27 -6.70 -14.26 -18.66
N ARG A 28 -6.43 -15.33 -17.90
CA ARG A 28 -6.71 -15.39 -16.46
C ARG A 28 -5.88 -14.37 -15.67
N GLU A 29 -4.60 -14.24 -15.99
CA GLU A 29 -3.69 -13.30 -15.34
C GLU A 29 -4.10 -11.83 -15.63
N SER A 30 -4.50 -11.53 -16.86
CA SER A 30 -5.05 -10.21 -17.24
C SER A 30 -6.26 -9.85 -16.38
N ARG A 31 -7.17 -10.81 -16.17
CA ARG A 31 -8.36 -10.61 -15.31
C ARG A 31 -7.99 -10.38 -13.85
N ARG A 32 -7.03 -11.14 -13.30
CA ARG A 32 -6.54 -10.96 -11.92
C ARG A 32 -5.93 -9.56 -11.73
N ARG A 33 -5.06 -9.14 -12.65
CA ARG A 33 -4.43 -7.83 -12.65
C ARG A 33 -5.44 -6.70 -12.73
N LEU A 34 -6.45 -6.82 -13.59
CA LEU A 34 -7.55 -5.85 -13.68
C LEU A 34 -8.38 -5.79 -12.39
N ALA A 35 -8.72 -6.95 -11.80
CA ALA A 35 -9.46 -7.00 -10.56
C ALA A 35 -8.67 -6.37 -9.38
N CYS A 36 -7.37 -6.66 -9.29
CA CYS A 36 -6.50 -6.03 -8.29
C CYS A 36 -6.33 -4.52 -8.54
N GLN A 37 -6.31 -4.09 -9.80
CA GLN A 37 -6.29 -2.66 -10.13
C GLN A 37 -7.56 -1.96 -9.65
N VAL A 38 -8.74 -2.53 -9.90
CA VAL A 38 -10.02 -2.00 -9.39
C VAL A 38 -10.02 -1.93 -7.87
N PHE A 39 -9.49 -2.95 -7.21
CA PHE A 39 -9.30 -2.96 -5.75
C PHE A 39 -8.39 -1.80 -5.28
N CYS A 40 -7.23 -1.62 -5.91
CA CYS A 40 -6.31 -0.54 -5.56
C CYS A 40 -6.93 0.85 -5.81
N LEU A 41 -7.69 1.03 -6.90
CA LEU A 41 -8.39 2.29 -7.19
C LEU A 41 -9.44 2.62 -6.11
N ASP A 42 -10.16 1.61 -5.61
CA ASP A 42 -11.13 1.79 -4.52
C ASP A 42 -10.44 2.19 -3.21
N MET A 43 -9.32 1.53 -2.87
CA MET A 43 -8.50 1.88 -1.70
C MET A 43 -7.86 3.26 -1.82
N ALA A 44 -7.34 3.62 -2.99
CA ALA A 44 -6.79 4.94 -3.26
C ALA A 44 -7.85 6.05 -3.07
N GLY A 45 -9.12 5.75 -3.36
CA GLY A 45 -10.25 6.64 -3.04
C GLY A 45 -10.34 7.01 -1.55
N CYS A 46 -9.89 6.14 -0.65
CA CYS A 46 -9.83 6.40 0.79
C CYS A 46 -8.78 7.47 1.12
N VAL A 47 -7.63 7.35 0.50
CA VAL A 47 -6.46 8.21 0.75
C VAL A 47 -6.64 9.58 0.08
N PHE A 48 -6.97 9.59 -1.22
CA PHE A 48 -7.02 10.82 -2.02
C PHE A 48 -8.38 11.49 -2.02
N ARG A 49 -9.48 10.75 -1.85
CA ARG A 49 -10.83 11.30 -1.98
C ARG A 49 -11.62 11.28 -0.67
N SER A 50 -11.01 10.80 0.42
CA SER A 50 -11.67 10.58 1.72
C SER A 50 -12.99 9.80 1.59
N ARG A 51 -13.08 8.91 0.59
CA ARG A 51 -14.25 8.07 0.31
C ARG A 51 -14.07 6.72 0.98
N ALA A 52 -15.11 6.22 1.65
CA ALA A 52 -15.06 4.88 2.21
C ALA A 52 -14.90 3.83 1.09
N PRO A 53 -14.05 2.81 1.29
CA PRO A 53 -13.86 1.77 0.30
C PRO A 53 -15.13 0.95 0.17
N ALA A 54 -15.48 0.59 -1.07
CA ALA A 54 -16.59 -0.32 -1.34
C ALA A 54 -16.17 -1.79 -1.19
N LEU A 55 -14.89 -2.09 -1.36
CA LEU A 55 -14.30 -3.41 -1.23
C LEU A 55 -13.66 -3.57 0.14
N SER A 56 -13.57 -4.81 0.63
CA SER A 56 -12.84 -5.12 1.86
C SER A 56 -11.68 -6.05 1.56
N PRO A 57 -10.45 -5.75 2.04
CA PRO A 57 -9.30 -6.63 1.82
C PRO A 57 -9.55 -8.04 2.37
N LEU A 58 -10.24 -8.17 3.50
CA LEU A 58 -10.53 -9.45 4.15
C LEU A 58 -11.56 -10.30 3.41
N SER A 59 -12.40 -9.70 2.55
CA SER A 59 -13.37 -10.43 1.73
C SER A 59 -12.98 -10.50 0.24
N PHE A 60 -11.88 -9.86 -0.16
CA PHE A 60 -11.44 -9.83 -1.55
C PHE A 60 -10.72 -11.13 -1.91
N LYS A 61 -11.44 -12.00 -2.59
CA LYS A 61 -11.06 -13.39 -2.87
C LYS A 61 -10.26 -13.60 -4.16
N VAL A 62 -9.85 -12.52 -4.81
CA VAL A 62 -9.05 -12.59 -6.03
C VAL A 62 -7.60 -12.98 -5.71
N LEU A 63 -7.00 -13.80 -6.57
CA LEU A 63 -5.57 -14.15 -6.50
C LEU A 63 -4.69 -12.92 -6.75
N LEU A 64 -3.63 -12.77 -5.95
CA LEU A 64 -2.61 -11.75 -6.17
C LEU A 64 -1.93 -11.97 -7.54
N PRO A 65 -1.55 -10.88 -8.24
CA PRO A 65 -0.87 -10.99 -9.53
C PRO A 65 0.44 -11.77 -9.45
N SER A 66 0.76 -12.48 -10.51
CA SER A 66 2.04 -13.18 -10.68
C SER A 66 3.19 -12.17 -10.84
N TYR A 67 4.43 -12.64 -10.63
CA TYR A 67 5.64 -11.85 -10.89
C TYR A 67 5.70 -11.30 -12.33
N GLU A 68 6.32 -10.14 -12.50
CA GLU A 68 6.48 -9.51 -13.82
C GLU A 68 7.29 -10.38 -14.77
N SER A 69 8.26 -11.15 -14.26
CA SER A 69 9.03 -12.09 -15.09
C SER A 69 8.14 -13.11 -15.82
N ALA A 70 7.08 -13.61 -15.17
CA ALA A 70 6.13 -14.53 -15.79
C ALA A 70 5.18 -13.80 -16.75
N TRP A 71 4.75 -12.59 -16.38
CA TRP A 71 3.83 -11.76 -17.17
C TRP A 71 4.45 -11.25 -18.47
N GLN A 72 5.72 -10.87 -18.43
CA GLN A 72 6.44 -10.27 -19.55
C GLN A 72 7.18 -11.29 -20.42
N ALA A 73 7.17 -12.57 -20.02
CA ALA A 73 7.75 -13.68 -20.76
C ALA A 73 7.35 -13.63 -22.24
N LYS A 74 8.32 -13.84 -23.13
CA LYS A 74 8.13 -13.75 -24.59
C LYS A 74 7.72 -15.09 -25.20
N SER A 75 7.71 -16.16 -24.40
CA SER A 75 7.31 -17.48 -24.87
C SER A 75 6.58 -18.27 -23.79
N LYS A 76 5.79 -19.26 -24.24
CA LYS A 76 5.17 -20.29 -23.39
C LYS A 76 6.19 -20.98 -22.49
N SER A 77 7.37 -21.30 -23.02
CA SER A 77 8.43 -21.99 -22.29
C SER A 77 8.94 -21.15 -21.13
N GLU A 78 9.27 -19.89 -21.41
CA GLU A 78 9.78 -18.96 -20.42
C GLU A 78 8.75 -18.70 -19.32
N CYS A 79 7.50 -18.42 -19.68
CA CYS A 79 6.42 -18.21 -18.72
C CYS A 79 6.24 -19.42 -17.79
N TRP A 80 6.20 -20.63 -18.36
CA TRP A 80 6.10 -21.87 -17.60
C TRP A 80 7.27 -22.07 -16.63
N HIS A 81 8.50 -21.80 -17.07
CA HIS A 81 9.68 -21.88 -16.19
C HIS A 81 9.60 -20.89 -15.02
N GLN A 82 9.17 -19.65 -15.27
CA GLN A 82 9.00 -18.65 -14.22
C GLN A 82 7.94 -19.07 -13.21
N LEU A 83 6.77 -19.52 -13.67
CA LEU A 83 5.67 -19.97 -12.80
C LEU A 83 6.04 -21.19 -11.95
N ARG A 84 6.90 -22.08 -12.45
CA ARG A 84 7.40 -23.23 -11.68
C ARG A 84 8.40 -22.88 -10.61
N ALA A 85 9.14 -21.78 -10.82
CA ALA A 85 10.15 -21.33 -9.88
C ALA A 85 9.56 -20.51 -8.72
N THR A 86 8.27 -20.18 -8.77
CA THR A 86 7.56 -19.35 -7.78
C THR A 86 6.57 -20.17 -6.95
N SER A 87 6.29 -19.70 -5.73
CA SER A 87 5.22 -20.25 -4.89
C SER A 87 3.84 -20.15 -5.54
N GLN A 88 2.89 -20.94 -5.06
CA GLN A 88 1.49 -20.84 -5.51
C GLN A 88 0.91 -19.46 -5.18
N PRO A 89 0.08 -18.89 -6.08
CA PRO A 89 -0.51 -17.59 -5.87
C PRO A 89 -1.48 -17.62 -4.68
N LEU A 90 -1.42 -16.59 -3.85
CA LEU A 90 -2.30 -16.41 -2.70
C LEU A 90 -3.48 -15.52 -3.07
N THR A 91 -4.63 -15.68 -2.44
CA THR A 91 -5.71 -14.68 -2.53
C THR A 91 -5.34 -13.43 -1.72
N VAL A 92 -5.85 -12.27 -2.12
CA VAL A 92 -5.66 -11.01 -1.39
C VAL A 92 -6.13 -11.16 0.05
N SER A 93 -7.34 -11.66 0.27
CA SER A 93 -7.90 -11.90 1.60
C SER A 93 -7.05 -12.81 2.48
N TYR A 94 -6.49 -13.90 1.94
CA TYR A 94 -5.62 -14.79 2.69
C TYR A 94 -4.31 -14.11 3.07
N ALA A 95 -3.60 -13.52 2.09
CA ALA A 95 -2.35 -12.81 2.32
C ALA A 95 -2.54 -11.61 3.28
N PHE A 96 -3.66 -10.91 3.16
CA PHE A 96 -4.00 -9.82 4.06
C PHE A 96 -4.28 -10.31 5.48
N SER A 97 -5.04 -11.39 5.65
CA SER A 97 -5.31 -11.98 6.96
C SER A 97 -4.02 -12.41 7.67
N ARG A 98 -3.04 -12.90 6.91
CA ARG A 98 -1.69 -13.23 7.41
C ARG A 98 -0.94 -12.00 7.91
N LEU A 99 -0.93 -10.91 7.15
CA LEU A 99 -0.34 -9.63 7.59
C LEU A 99 -1.08 -9.06 8.81
N TRP A 100 -2.41 -9.10 8.79
CA TRP A 100 -3.26 -8.58 9.86
C TRP A 100 -3.16 -9.39 11.17
N GLY A 101 -2.82 -10.67 11.08
CA GLY A 101 -2.57 -11.56 12.20
C GLY A 101 -1.11 -11.61 12.65
N ALA A 102 -0.20 -10.89 11.99
CA ALA A 102 1.21 -10.90 12.31
C ALA A 102 1.47 -10.29 13.70
N ALA A 103 1.88 -11.13 14.64
CA ALA A 103 2.63 -10.65 15.80
C ALA A 103 4.06 -10.34 15.35
N ALA A 104 4.67 -9.30 15.94
CA ALA A 104 5.99 -8.82 15.53
C ALA A 104 7.07 -9.91 15.50
N ASP A 105 6.98 -10.91 16.38
CA ASP A 105 8.09 -11.84 16.62
C ASP A 105 8.00 -13.19 15.89
N ASN A 106 6.86 -13.51 15.24
CA ASN A 106 6.61 -14.86 14.71
C ASN A 106 6.02 -14.87 13.29
N PHE A 107 6.17 -13.78 12.55
CA PHE A 107 5.61 -13.70 11.20
C PHE A 107 6.47 -14.48 10.19
N VAL A 108 5.90 -15.55 9.65
CA VAL A 108 6.48 -16.25 8.50
C VAL A 108 6.11 -15.44 7.25
N GLY A 109 7.15 -14.93 6.57
CA GLY A 109 7.03 -14.06 5.39
C GLY A 109 6.14 -14.61 4.29
N LEU A 110 5.69 -13.70 3.41
CA LEU A 110 4.90 -14.01 2.23
C LEU A 110 5.78 -13.88 0.98
N GLU A 111 5.75 -14.88 0.11
CA GLU A 111 6.33 -14.78 -1.24
C GLU A 111 5.24 -14.28 -2.20
N VAL A 112 5.32 -13.00 -2.56
CA VAL A 112 4.38 -12.32 -3.46
C VAL A 112 5.12 -11.38 -4.41
N SER A 113 4.53 -11.11 -5.57
CA SER A 113 5.09 -10.21 -6.59
C SER A 113 5.13 -8.76 -6.13
N GLY A 114 5.87 -7.90 -6.86
CA GLY A 114 5.84 -6.45 -6.62
C GLY A 114 4.43 -5.88 -6.63
N TYR A 115 3.64 -6.24 -7.65
CA TYR A 115 2.25 -5.82 -7.76
C TYR A 115 1.35 -6.43 -6.67
N GLY A 116 1.62 -7.67 -6.25
CA GLY A 116 0.97 -8.26 -5.08
C GLY A 116 1.22 -7.44 -3.80
N MET A 117 2.46 -7.02 -3.58
CA MET A 117 2.83 -6.17 -2.44
C MET A 117 2.17 -4.80 -2.50
N PHE A 118 2.11 -4.16 -3.67
CA PHE A 118 1.36 -2.93 -3.89
C PHE A 118 -0.13 -3.10 -3.54
N THR A 119 -0.75 -4.18 -4.00
CA THR A 119 -2.15 -4.49 -3.70
C THR A 119 -2.40 -4.63 -2.19
N LEU A 120 -1.47 -5.26 -1.46
CA LEU A 120 -1.59 -5.43 -0.01
C LEU A 120 -1.42 -4.14 0.77
N ILE A 121 -0.49 -3.25 0.38
CA ILE A 121 -0.31 -1.96 1.07
C ILE A 121 -1.52 -1.05 0.86
N GLU A 122 -2.13 -1.04 -0.32
CA GLU A 122 -3.39 -0.35 -0.58
C GLU A 122 -4.53 -0.87 0.32
N GLY A 123 -4.61 -2.20 0.53
CA GLY A 123 -5.55 -2.77 1.50
C GLY A 123 -5.33 -2.23 2.93
N LEU A 124 -4.08 -2.04 3.34
CA LEU A 124 -3.74 -1.48 4.67
C LEU A 124 -4.15 -0.02 4.77
N HIS A 125 -3.99 0.78 3.70
CA HIS A 125 -4.53 2.15 3.63
C HIS A 125 -6.05 2.18 3.87
N GLY A 126 -6.79 1.27 3.24
CA GLY A 126 -8.23 1.10 3.47
C GLY A 126 -8.58 0.81 4.93
N CYS A 127 -7.80 -0.04 5.61
CA CYS A 127 -7.98 -0.33 7.04
C CYS A 127 -7.69 0.89 7.93
N ILE A 128 -6.62 1.65 7.66
CA ILE A 128 -6.32 2.90 8.39
C ILE A 128 -7.48 3.90 8.24
N PHE A 129 -8.03 4.01 7.03
CA PHE A 129 -9.19 4.86 6.77
C PHE A 129 -10.43 4.41 7.55
N ASN A 130 -10.77 3.12 7.51
CA ASN A 130 -11.95 2.57 8.18
C ASN A 130 -11.86 2.69 9.71
N MET A 131 -10.70 2.38 10.30
CA MET A 131 -10.44 2.59 11.73
C MET A 131 -10.78 4.01 12.15
N THR A 132 -10.33 4.99 11.37
CA THR A 132 -10.61 6.41 11.63
C THR A 132 -12.10 6.73 11.59
N ARG A 133 -12.86 6.09 10.68
CA ARG A 133 -14.30 6.33 10.56
C ARG A 133 -15.04 5.78 11.79
N GLU A 134 -14.66 4.61 12.26
CA GLU A 134 -15.31 3.95 13.40
C GLU A 134 -14.91 4.60 14.73
N GLU A 135 -13.65 4.98 14.92
CA GLU A 135 -13.20 5.68 16.14
C GLU A 135 -13.85 7.05 16.30
N MET A 136 -14.14 7.80 15.22
CA MET A 136 -14.94 9.03 15.33
C MET A 136 -16.36 8.78 15.85
N LEU A 137 -16.92 7.58 15.66
CA LEU A 137 -18.23 7.20 16.16
C LEU A 137 -18.18 6.73 17.63
N PHE A 138 -17.04 6.20 18.08
CA PHE A 138 -16.86 5.73 19.46
C PHE A 138 -16.27 6.80 20.41
N ALA A 139 -15.45 7.73 19.91
CA ALA A 139 -14.92 8.85 20.69
C ALA A 139 -16.01 9.84 21.15
N THR A 140 -17.22 9.75 20.58
CA THR A 140 -18.39 10.45 21.11
C THR A 140 -19.02 9.76 22.32
N TRP A 141 -18.67 8.50 22.62
CA TRP A 141 -19.43 7.63 23.54
C TRP A 141 -18.67 7.10 24.77
N GLU A 142 -17.33 7.10 24.81
CA GLU A 142 -16.60 6.62 26.00
C GLU A 142 -15.68 7.64 26.68
N ASP A 143 -15.89 7.67 27.98
CA ASP A 143 -15.45 8.60 29.01
C ASP A 143 -14.41 7.86 29.90
N ASN A 144 -13.41 8.60 30.41
CA ASN A 144 -12.65 8.33 31.66
C ASN A 144 -11.39 7.43 31.76
N THR A 145 -10.74 6.95 30.69
CA THR A 145 -9.36 6.37 30.84
C THR A 145 -8.36 6.87 29.81
N ALA A 146 -8.33 8.18 29.58
CA ALA A 146 -7.28 8.79 28.78
C ALA A 146 -5.93 8.71 29.53
N PRO A 147 -4.82 8.29 28.88
CA PRO A 147 -3.48 8.50 29.43
C PRO A 147 -3.29 9.99 29.71
N SER A 148 -2.52 10.35 30.75
CA SER A 148 -2.29 11.73 31.19
C SER A 148 -2.18 12.70 30.00
N THR A 149 -3.25 13.45 29.76
CA THR A 149 -3.57 14.09 28.48
C THR A 149 -2.46 15.01 27.99
N ASN A 150 -1.78 15.68 28.91
CA ASN A 150 -0.76 16.67 28.59
C ASN A 150 0.51 16.07 27.94
N LEU A 151 1.00 14.91 28.39
CA LEU A 151 2.24 14.32 27.83
C LEU A 151 2.00 13.75 26.43
N PHE A 152 0.87 13.07 26.23
CA PHE A 152 0.49 12.53 24.93
C PHE A 152 0.27 13.66 23.91
N GLN A 153 -0.47 14.71 24.29
CA GLN A 153 -0.67 15.91 23.47
C GLN A 153 0.65 16.59 23.11
N THR A 154 1.51 16.82 24.09
CA THR A 154 2.80 17.49 23.87
C THR A 154 3.67 16.65 22.92
N THR A 155 3.75 15.33 23.14
CA THR A 155 4.53 14.43 22.30
C THR A 155 3.97 14.36 20.88
N ALA A 156 2.64 14.29 20.73
CA ALA A 156 1.97 14.33 19.43
C ALA A 156 2.27 15.65 18.68
N ALA A 157 2.21 16.80 19.36
CA ALA A 157 2.53 18.10 18.77
C ALA A 157 4.01 18.19 18.33
N THR A 158 4.94 17.72 19.18
CA THR A 158 6.37 17.66 18.84
C THR A 158 6.61 16.76 17.62
N MET A 159 5.96 15.60 17.58
CA MET A 159 6.03 14.66 16.46
C MET A 159 5.53 15.31 15.15
N VAL A 160 4.37 15.97 15.16
CA VAL A 160 3.85 16.65 13.96
C VAL A 160 4.81 17.75 13.50
N LYS A 161 5.32 18.56 14.42
CA LYS A 161 6.29 19.61 14.10
C LYS A 161 7.57 19.06 13.47
N GLN A 162 8.07 17.93 13.99
CA GLN A 162 9.23 17.24 13.42
C GLN A 162 8.93 16.76 11.99
N LEU A 163 7.79 16.11 11.74
CA LEU A 163 7.38 15.67 10.41
C LEU A 163 7.19 16.82 9.42
N GLN A 164 6.68 17.97 9.86
CA GLN A 164 6.57 19.17 9.03
C GLN A 164 7.95 19.66 8.58
N SER A 165 8.90 19.73 9.51
CA SER A 165 10.26 20.21 9.24
C SER A 165 11.07 19.25 8.36
N SER A 166 10.89 17.94 8.55
CA SER A 166 11.69 16.89 7.89
C SER A 166 10.83 15.66 7.61
N LEU A 167 10.05 15.73 6.53
CA LEU A 167 9.31 14.56 6.05
C LEU A 167 10.23 13.72 5.16
N THR A 168 10.94 12.77 5.78
CA THR A 168 11.74 11.75 5.09
C THR A 168 11.27 10.35 5.49
N ALA A 169 11.62 9.35 4.68
CA ALA A 169 11.37 7.94 4.95
C ALA A 169 11.92 7.51 6.32
N GLU A 170 13.17 7.88 6.61
CA GLU A 170 13.89 7.53 7.84
C GLU A 170 13.24 8.18 9.07
N THR A 171 12.79 9.43 8.91
CA THR A 171 12.11 10.16 10.00
C THR A 171 10.78 9.50 10.34
N ILE A 172 10.00 9.09 9.32
CA ILE A 172 8.73 8.38 9.53
C ILE A 172 8.96 7.05 10.25
N ASP A 173 9.93 6.26 9.80
CA ASP A 173 10.19 4.93 10.35
C ASP A 173 10.64 5.01 11.81
N ALA A 174 11.60 5.91 12.10
CA ALA A 174 12.15 6.10 13.45
C ALA A 174 11.09 6.56 14.47
N ILE A 175 10.14 7.40 14.04
CA ILE A 175 9.11 7.95 14.92
C ILE A 175 7.94 6.98 15.10
N ALA A 176 7.49 6.33 14.02
CA ALA A 176 6.22 5.61 14.00
C ALA A 176 6.16 4.50 15.04
N ASP A 177 7.19 3.66 15.11
CA ASP A 177 7.19 2.50 16.01
C ASP A 177 7.22 2.91 17.49
N GLY A 178 8.01 3.93 17.84
CA GLY A 178 8.05 4.45 19.20
C GLY A 178 6.75 5.15 19.60
N PHE A 179 6.21 6.02 18.73
CA PHE A 179 5.00 6.78 19.00
C PHE A 179 3.76 5.87 19.09
N ILE A 180 3.59 4.97 18.13
CA ILE A 180 2.45 4.03 18.10
C ILE A 180 2.60 2.95 19.18
N GLY A 181 3.80 2.47 19.46
CA GLY A 181 4.03 1.51 20.55
C GLY A 181 3.72 2.10 21.94
N THR A 182 4.02 3.38 22.15
CA THR A 182 3.82 4.05 23.44
C THR A 182 2.38 4.50 23.66
N TYR A 183 1.75 5.07 22.63
CA TYR A 183 0.45 5.74 22.76
C TYR A 183 -0.69 5.09 21.96
N GLY A 184 -0.37 4.16 21.05
CA GLY A 184 -1.36 3.47 20.23
C GLY A 184 -2.16 2.45 21.04
N GLY A 185 -3.48 2.47 20.88
CA GLY A 185 -4.33 1.38 21.35
C GLY A 185 -4.13 0.10 20.52
N LYS A 186 -4.79 -1.00 20.93
CA LYS A 186 -4.66 -2.32 20.30
C LYS A 186 -4.78 -2.29 18.77
N THR A 187 -5.72 -1.52 18.23
CA THR A 187 -5.94 -1.41 16.78
C THR A 187 -4.79 -0.71 16.06
N PHE A 188 -4.30 0.42 16.59
CA PHE A 188 -3.14 1.13 16.04
C PHE A 188 -1.89 0.27 16.08
N THR A 189 -1.62 -0.39 17.21
CA THR A 189 -0.47 -1.31 17.34
C THR A 189 -0.57 -2.46 16.34
N ARG A 190 -1.76 -3.06 16.18
CA ARG A 190 -1.98 -4.15 15.22
C ARG A 190 -1.75 -3.72 13.78
N LEU A 191 -2.26 -2.56 13.38
CA LEU A 191 -2.01 -1.97 12.06
C LEU A 191 -0.52 -1.70 11.85
N ASN A 192 0.16 -1.19 12.86
CA ASN A 192 1.60 -0.95 12.82
C ASN A 192 2.39 -2.25 12.65
N SER A 193 2.02 -3.32 13.38
CA SER A 193 2.60 -4.65 13.21
C SER A 193 2.36 -5.22 11.81
N ALA A 194 1.16 -5.04 11.24
CA ALA A 194 0.87 -5.47 9.87
C ALA A 194 1.71 -4.70 8.83
N LEU A 195 1.93 -3.40 9.03
CA LEU A 195 2.85 -2.61 8.21
C LEU A 195 4.29 -3.10 8.34
N ASN A 196 4.75 -3.45 9.54
CA ASN A 196 6.10 -3.99 9.76
C ASN A 196 6.27 -5.37 9.11
N ALA A 197 5.27 -6.26 9.23
CA ALA A 197 5.25 -7.55 8.56
C ALA A 197 5.27 -7.41 7.02
N TRP A 198 4.53 -6.42 6.49
CA TRP A 198 4.59 -6.09 5.07
C TRP A 198 5.99 -5.62 4.66
N ARG A 199 6.63 -4.74 5.45
CA ARG A 199 7.99 -4.24 5.18
C ARG A 199 9.01 -5.36 5.20
N GLN A 200 8.89 -6.29 6.15
CA GLN A 200 9.72 -7.48 6.23
C GLN A 200 9.58 -8.35 4.98
N CYS A 201 8.35 -8.63 4.52
CA CYS A 201 8.13 -9.34 3.24
C CYS A 201 8.80 -8.63 2.08
N TRP A 202 8.67 -7.30 2.03
CA TRP A 202 9.21 -6.49 0.94
C TRP A 202 10.73 -6.58 0.86
N GLN A 203 11.40 -6.53 2.01
CA GLN A 203 12.85 -6.61 2.14
C GLN A 203 13.39 -8.02 1.90
N SER A 204 12.65 -9.06 2.30
CA SER A 204 13.06 -10.45 2.16
C SER A 204 12.69 -11.09 0.82
N ARG A 205 12.04 -10.35 -0.09
CA ARG A 205 11.53 -10.92 -1.34
C ARG A 205 12.66 -11.38 -2.25
N VAL A 206 12.44 -12.47 -2.96
CA VAL A 206 13.30 -12.83 -4.09
C VAL A 206 12.99 -11.82 -5.21
N PHE A 207 13.98 -11.00 -5.55
CA PHE A 207 13.83 -9.99 -6.59
C PHE A 207 13.80 -10.66 -7.97
N ARG A 208 12.60 -11.07 -8.41
CA ARG A 208 12.34 -11.63 -9.74
C ARG A 208 11.89 -10.57 -10.75
N ASP A 209 11.60 -9.36 -10.27
CA ASP A 209 11.07 -8.23 -11.04
C ASP A 209 12.12 -7.14 -11.33
N LEU A 210 13.41 -7.41 -11.09
CA LEU A 210 14.52 -6.43 -11.12
C LEU A 210 14.60 -5.60 -12.40
N GLN A 211 14.31 -6.20 -13.56
CA GLN A 211 14.38 -5.49 -14.84
C GLN A 211 13.35 -4.36 -14.95
N ASN A 212 12.35 -4.32 -14.06
CA ASN A 212 11.29 -3.32 -14.02
C ASN A 212 11.30 -2.47 -12.74
N ASP A 213 12.26 -2.68 -11.84
CA ASP A 213 12.39 -1.91 -10.60
C ASP A 213 12.75 -0.45 -10.94
N GLY A 214 11.73 0.37 -11.20
CA GLY A 214 11.85 1.78 -11.54
C GLY A 214 10.96 2.30 -12.65
N ASN A 215 10.52 1.43 -13.54
CA ASN A 215 9.72 1.85 -14.69
C ASN A 215 8.21 1.85 -14.39
N ASN A 216 7.80 1.32 -13.23
CA ASN A 216 6.39 1.25 -12.85
C ASN A 216 6.23 1.42 -11.33
N PHE A 217 5.33 2.32 -10.93
CA PHE A 217 4.98 2.55 -9.53
C PHE A 217 4.48 1.27 -8.83
N LEU A 218 3.85 0.35 -9.58
CA LEU A 218 3.39 -0.95 -9.07
C LEU A 218 4.56 -1.82 -8.58
N CYS A 219 5.78 -1.55 -9.03
CA CYS A 219 6.98 -2.28 -8.68
C CYS A 219 7.78 -1.63 -7.54
N ASP A 220 7.45 -0.39 -7.13
CA ASP A 220 8.01 0.24 -5.93
C ASP A 220 6.92 0.77 -4.99
N PRO A 221 6.22 -0.12 -4.25
CA PRO A 221 5.22 0.24 -3.27
C PRO A 221 5.77 0.90 -2.00
N LEU A 222 7.09 1.09 -1.86
CA LEU A 222 7.67 1.57 -0.61
C LEU A 222 7.21 2.99 -0.20
N PRO A 223 7.06 3.96 -1.11
CA PRO A 223 6.52 5.28 -0.77
C PRO A 223 5.10 5.20 -0.22
N PHE A 224 4.28 4.25 -0.69
CA PHE A 224 2.94 4.00 -0.17
C PHE A 224 2.97 3.40 1.24
N TRP A 225 4.00 2.61 1.57
CA TRP A 225 4.19 2.13 2.93
C TRP A 225 4.55 3.25 3.92
N HIS A 226 5.47 4.15 3.53
CA HIS A 226 5.78 5.34 4.34
C HIS A 226 4.56 6.24 4.50
N LEU A 227 3.77 6.40 3.42
CA LEU A 227 2.51 7.14 3.49
C LEU A 227 1.53 6.48 4.48
N ALA A 228 1.42 5.15 4.50
CA ALA A 228 0.55 4.45 5.44
C ALA A 228 0.99 4.67 6.90
N LYS A 229 2.30 4.57 7.19
CA LYS A 229 2.88 4.89 8.50
C LYS A 229 2.61 6.34 8.91
N LEU A 230 2.82 7.29 8.00
CA LEU A 230 2.54 8.70 8.21
C LEU A 230 1.06 8.92 8.56
N LEU A 231 0.15 8.38 7.75
CA LEU A 231 -1.28 8.50 7.98
C LEU A 231 -1.67 7.90 9.35
N LEU A 232 -1.15 6.74 9.70
CA LEU A 232 -1.41 6.11 10.99
C LEU A 232 -0.96 6.99 12.17
N MET A 233 0.25 7.56 12.12
CA MET A 233 0.75 8.50 13.12
C MET A 233 -0.10 9.77 13.22
N LEU A 234 -0.40 10.40 12.08
CA LEU A 234 -1.21 11.62 12.04
C LEU A 234 -2.62 11.37 12.61
N ARG A 235 -3.20 10.19 12.37
CA ARG A 235 -4.48 9.81 12.98
C ARG A 235 -4.37 9.68 14.49
N LEU A 236 -3.34 9.01 15.00
CA LEU A 236 -3.12 8.89 16.44
C LEU A 236 -2.89 10.26 17.10
N ALA A 237 -2.08 11.13 16.47
CA ALA A 237 -1.85 12.49 16.94
C ALA A 237 -3.14 13.33 16.98
N ARG A 238 -4.05 13.13 16.03
CA ARG A 238 -5.36 13.77 16.06
C ARG A 238 -6.22 13.30 17.23
N VAL A 239 -6.18 12.01 17.58
CA VAL A 239 -6.88 11.50 18.77
C VAL A 239 -6.34 12.15 20.05
N ALA A 240 -5.05 12.51 20.07
CA ALA A 240 -4.48 13.31 21.16
C ALA A 240 -5.07 14.72 21.27
N GLY A 241 -5.66 15.26 20.19
CA GLY A 241 -6.11 16.65 20.12
C GLY A 241 -5.05 17.60 19.54
N ALA A 242 -4.02 17.08 18.86
CA ALA A 242 -3.12 17.95 18.11
C ALA A 242 -3.90 18.67 17.00
N GLU A 243 -3.80 20.00 16.94
CA GLU A 243 -4.40 20.83 15.90
C GLU A 243 -3.29 21.39 15.00
N GLU A 244 -3.11 20.81 13.81
CA GLU A 244 -2.05 21.20 12.90
C GLU A 244 -2.52 21.17 11.43
N PRO A 245 -1.93 21.96 10.51
CA PRO A 245 -2.32 22.00 9.09
C PRO A 245 -2.23 20.64 8.39
N MET A 246 -1.25 19.81 8.76
CA MET A 246 -1.16 18.42 8.24
C MET A 246 -2.38 17.58 8.61
N LEU A 247 -3.01 17.86 9.75
CA LEU A 247 -4.22 17.19 10.22
C LEU A 247 -5.49 17.81 9.61
N ALA A 248 -5.42 19.03 9.09
CA ALA A 248 -6.52 19.66 8.37
C ALA A 248 -6.84 18.92 7.05
N LEU A 249 -5.80 18.39 6.37
CA LEU A 249 -5.96 17.52 5.19
C LEU A 249 -6.81 16.27 5.50
N LEU A 250 -6.82 15.84 6.76
CA LEU A 250 -7.58 14.69 7.25
C LEU A 250 -9.01 15.03 7.70
N LYS A 251 -9.41 16.32 7.71
CA LYS A 251 -10.74 16.81 8.13
C LYS A 251 -11.74 16.94 6.96
N VAL A 252 -11.28 17.02 5.71
CA VAL A 252 -12.15 17.32 4.55
C VAL A 252 -13.02 16.12 4.16
N ARG A 253 -14.22 16.02 4.74
CA ARG A 253 -15.19 14.95 4.41
C ARG A 253 -16.38 15.43 3.59
N HIS A 254 -16.87 16.63 3.88
CA HIS A 254 -18.06 17.22 3.27
C HIS A 254 -17.82 18.64 2.75
N GLY A 255 -16.56 19.00 2.54
CA GLY A 255 -16.19 20.28 1.96
C GLY A 255 -16.56 20.36 0.48
N PRO A 256 -16.71 21.59 -0.03
CA PRO A 256 -16.75 21.88 -1.46
C PRO A 256 -15.56 21.26 -2.23
N MET A 257 -15.70 21.14 -3.55
CA MET A 257 -14.74 20.44 -4.42
C MET A 257 -13.29 20.91 -4.23
N TRP A 258 -13.07 22.21 -3.98
CA TRP A 258 -11.73 22.79 -3.81
C TRP A 258 -11.01 22.30 -2.55
N ASP A 259 -11.71 22.07 -1.43
CA ASP A 259 -11.09 21.54 -0.21
C ASP A 259 -10.55 20.12 -0.44
N ARG A 260 -11.23 19.34 -1.30
CA ARG A 260 -10.79 17.98 -1.66
C ARG A 260 -9.56 18.01 -2.54
N SER A 261 -9.49 18.98 -3.46
CA SER A 261 -8.28 19.20 -4.28
C SER A 261 -7.08 19.52 -3.39
N PHE A 262 -7.25 20.41 -2.41
CA PHE A 262 -6.17 20.75 -1.49
C PHE A 262 -5.69 19.54 -0.66
N ALA A 263 -6.62 18.69 -0.21
CA ALA A 263 -6.29 17.44 0.48
C ALA A 263 -5.47 16.49 -0.42
N GLN A 264 -5.86 16.37 -1.70
CA GLN A 264 -5.14 15.58 -2.70
C GLN A 264 -3.73 16.12 -2.93
N ASP A 265 -3.61 17.42 -3.17
CA ASP A 265 -2.33 18.07 -3.41
C ASP A 265 -1.36 17.89 -2.22
N GLY A 266 -1.89 17.92 -0.99
CA GLY A 266 -1.13 17.61 0.22
C GLY A 266 -0.58 16.19 0.24
N VAL A 267 -1.41 15.18 -0.02
CA VAL A 267 -0.96 13.77 -0.06
C VAL A 267 0.05 13.55 -1.18
N LEU A 268 -0.16 14.17 -2.35
CA LEU A 268 0.77 14.08 -3.47
C LEU A 268 2.09 14.74 -3.18
N SER A 269 2.07 15.89 -2.50
CA SER A 269 3.28 16.54 -2.01
C SER A 269 4.06 15.62 -1.07
N TRP A 270 3.37 14.91 -0.17
CA TRP A 270 4.02 13.91 0.69
C TRP A 270 4.62 12.76 -0.12
N LEU A 271 3.86 12.15 -1.03
CA LEU A 271 4.37 11.06 -1.87
C LEU A 271 5.60 11.47 -2.68
N ARG A 272 5.63 12.68 -3.25
CA ARG A 272 6.80 13.21 -3.97
C ARG A 272 8.03 13.33 -3.08
N ARG A 273 7.86 13.71 -1.81
CA ARG A 273 8.97 13.81 -0.83
C ARG A 273 9.44 12.45 -0.32
N LEU A 274 8.54 11.46 -0.29
CA LEU A 274 8.84 10.10 0.15
C LEU A 274 9.43 9.23 -0.95
N TRP A 275 9.33 9.67 -2.20
CA TRP A 275 10.02 9.05 -3.31
C TRP A 275 11.51 9.42 -3.21
N PRO A 276 12.44 8.45 -3.16
CA PRO A 276 13.86 8.75 -3.24
C PRO A 276 14.08 9.52 -4.54
N SER A 277 14.68 10.70 -4.47
CA SER A 277 15.25 11.32 -5.67
C SER A 277 16.27 10.33 -6.20
N ARG A 278 15.92 9.60 -7.27
CA ARG A 278 16.89 8.75 -7.97
C ARG A 278 17.98 9.71 -8.40
N GLY A 279 19.11 9.65 -7.70
CA GLY A 279 20.19 10.58 -7.91
C GLY A 279 20.57 10.56 -9.38
N GLU A 280 20.77 11.74 -9.96
CA GLU A 280 21.41 11.91 -11.26
C GLU A 280 22.82 11.26 -11.30
N ASP A 281 23.32 10.75 -10.17
CA ASP A 281 24.65 10.19 -9.99
C ASP A 281 24.83 8.70 -10.33
N THR A 282 23.77 7.94 -10.66
CA THR A 282 23.98 6.65 -11.34
C THR A 282 24.02 6.86 -12.84
N ALA A 283 25.20 7.30 -13.32
CA ALA A 283 25.58 7.20 -14.72
C ALA A 283 25.66 5.73 -15.15
N PHE A 284 24.51 5.08 -15.32
CA PHE A 284 24.38 3.96 -16.23
C PHE A 284 24.35 4.56 -17.64
N GLU A 285 25.50 4.56 -18.30
CA GLU A 285 25.59 4.72 -19.74
C GLU A 285 24.70 3.64 -20.39
N THR A 286 23.49 4.03 -20.83
CA THR A 286 22.98 3.87 -22.20
C THR A 286 21.46 4.12 -22.28
N SER A 287 21.08 4.89 -23.31
CA SER A 287 19.84 4.75 -24.10
C SER A 287 18.53 5.44 -23.62
N GLU A 288 18.28 6.62 -24.18
CA GLU A 288 17.02 7.06 -24.80
C GLU A 288 15.66 7.02 -24.04
N TYR A 289 15.63 6.87 -22.71
CA TYR A 289 14.35 6.81 -21.95
C TYR A 289 14.24 7.73 -20.71
N ALA A 290 15.00 8.83 -20.66
CA ALA A 290 14.96 9.81 -19.55
C ALA A 290 13.68 10.69 -19.49
N GLY A 291 12.67 10.45 -20.34
CA GLY A 291 11.41 11.21 -20.38
C GLY A 291 10.22 10.58 -19.64
N SER A 292 10.39 9.52 -18.85
CA SER A 292 9.26 8.68 -18.39
C SER A 292 8.84 8.82 -16.91
N GLU A 293 9.66 9.41 -16.04
CA GLU A 293 9.39 9.40 -14.58
C GLU A 293 8.31 10.41 -14.14
N THR A 294 8.32 11.65 -14.66
CA THR A 294 7.22 12.61 -14.48
C THR A 294 5.91 12.07 -15.07
N ASN A 295 6.01 11.36 -16.20
CA ASN A 295 4.86 10.75 -16.87
C ASN A 295 4.21 9.61 -16.06
N CYS A 296 4.93 8.88 -15.22
CA CYS A 296 4.34 7.77 -14.45
C CYS A 296 3.45 8.25 -13.29
N VAL A 297 3.93 9.20 -12.49
CA VAL A 297 3.11 9.82 -11.43
C VAL A 297 1.96 10.58 -12.07
N GLU A 298 2.20 11.36 -13.13
CA GLU A 298 1.11 12.06 -13.83
C GLU A 298 0.12 11.10 -14.52
N SER A 299 0.54 9.94 -15.01
CA SER A 299 -0.37 8.93 -15.57
C SER A 299 -1.24 8.30 -14.47
N LEU A 300 -0.64 7.99 -13.31
CA LEU A 300 -1.39 7.55 -12.13
C LEU A 300 -2.40 8.61 -11.70
N LEU A 301 -1.99 9.88 -11.67
CA LEU A 301 -2.87 11.01 -11.34
C LEU A 301 -3.94 11.24 -12.39
N THR A 302 -3.63 11.03 -13.66
CA THR A 302 -4.60 11.15 -14.74
C THR A 302 -5.67 10.06 -14.62
N VAL A 303 -5.30 8.85 -14.19
CA VAL A 303 -6.26 7.76 -13.96
C VAL A 303 -7.01 7.94 -12.64
N LEU A 304 -6.32 8.33 -11.55
CA LEU A 304 -6.87 8.47 -10.21
C LEU A 304 -7.63 9.77 -9.95
N LEU A 305 -7.35 10.85 -10.68
CA LEU A 305 -7.88 12.20 -10.44
C LEU A 305 -8.74 12.73 -11.59
N ARG A 306 -8.94 11.96 -12.69
CA ARG A 306 -9.94 12.36 -13.68
C ARG A 306 -11.31 12.52 -12.99
N PRO A 307 -11.96 13.68 -13.10
CA PRO A 307 -13.31 13.85 -12.62
C PRO A 307 -14.21 12.92 -13.42
N THR A 308 -14.87 12.00 -12.72
CA THR A 308 -16.00 11.22 -13.24
C THR A 308 -17.27 12.05 -13.18
#